data_AF-A0AA41VTG9-F1
#
_entry.id   AF-A0AA41VTG9-F1
#
_cell.length_a   1.000
_cell.length_b   1.000
_cell.length_c   1.000
_cell.angle_alpha   90.00
_cell.angle_beta   90.00
_cell.angle_gamma   90.00
#
_symmetry.space_group_name_H-M   'P 1'
#
loop_
_entity.id
_entity.type
_entity.pdbx_description
1 polymer ?
#
loop_
_entity_poly.entity_id
_entity_poly.type
_entity_poly.pdbx_seq_one_letter_code
_entity_poly.pdbx_strand_id
1 'polypeptide(L)'
;MVHLSSSSISLLKFYFFPLILLLLAIHFQLFVIPSSSPLLHYDVLGIKRYSSIEQVTEAYEKFSSRWNSGKEDPTVKDFVKIRYAYELLTNPLWKRDYDAFGVDEHLHILKEVKTKYANEEFSKVVLPLLNSSSSVHAFNILNSEDFMYATGNAKSLLVQVHSFGSSRSEEFFSNWKKINNLLDGIAKTGMVELGENRLATYLAEKTPTGQPFFKNGLPLLVAFPSGCRNSYCLARYDGDLSSVDAVTDWFSTRIIGLPQINYFSKETLGQKFIAKSGHHKVKVLYFSKTGERAAPFLRQAAKDYWAYASFASILWREEESSLWWNNFKVDSAPSYVFLKDPGVKPVVFHGAMNSTSFFKIMEQNKQQALPQLRSITSMHLGCDARGYSRAGYEAMTWYCVILAGRPGLELTKMREV
;
A
#
# COMPACT_ATOMS: atom_id res chain seq x y z
N MET A 1 -14.33 -54.54 53.48
CA MET A 1 -14.33 -54.58 51.99
C MET A 1 -15.45 -53.67 51.50
N VAL A 2 -15.11 -52.44 51.09
CA VAL A 2 -16.09 -51.51 50.51
C VAL A 2 -16.15 -51.80 49.02
N HIS A 3 -17.28 -52.34 48.56
CA HIS A 3 -17.56 -52.53 47.14
C HIS A 3 -17.69 -51.15 46.47
N LEU A 4 -16.66 -50.72 45.74
CA LEU A 4 -16.82 -49.66 44.75
C LEU A 4 -17.65 -50.22 43.58
N SER A 5 -18.80 -49.60 43.33
CA SER A 5 -19.68 -49.93 42.21
C SER A 5 -18.99 -49.67 40.86
N SER A 6 -19.26 -50.53 39.89
CA SER A 6 -18.69 -50.47 38.53
C SER A 6 -19.01 -49.18 37.76
N SER A 7 -20.02 -48.40 38.19
CA SER A 7 -20.36 -47.10 37.61
C SER A 7 -19.32 -46.02 37.91
N SER A 8 -18.70 -46.06 39.10
CA SER A 8 -17.69 -45.09 39.56
C SER A 8 -16.39 -45.15 38.74
N ILE A 9 -16.05 -46.35 38.25
CA ILE A 9 -14.85 -46.62 37.46
C ILE A 9 -14.98 -46.08 36.03
N SER A 10 -16.20 -45.99 35.51
CA SER A 10 -16.48 -45.48 34.16
C SER A 10 -16.36 -43.94 34.07
N LEU A 11 -16.86 -43.23 35.07
CA LEU A 11 -16.75 -41.77 35.18
C LEU A 11 -15.28 -41.31 35.33
N LEU A 12 -14.50 -42.04 36.13
CA LEU A 12 -13.07 -41.72 36.32
C LEU A 12 -12.28 -41.79 35.01
N LYS A 13 -12.59 -42.77 34.13
CA LYS A 13 -11.95 -42.89 32.81
C LYS A 13 -12.38 -41.80 31.82
N PHE A 14 -13.62 -41.32 31.88
CA PHE A 14 -14.11 -40.24 31.02
C PHE A 14 -13.45 -38.88 31.31
N TYR A 15 -13.09 -38.61 32.57
CA TYR A 15 -12.42 -37.35 32.96
C TYR A 15 -10.89 -37.43 32.95
N PHE A 16 -10.30 -38.64 32.97
CA PHE A 16 -8.84 -38.82 33.01
C PHE A 16 -8.14 -38.27 31.75
N PHE A 17 -8.73 -38.50 30.58
CA PHE A 17 -8.18 -38.05 29.30
C PHE A 17 -8.20 -36.51 29.16
N PRO A 18 -9.32 -35.79 29.43
CA PRO A 18 -9.30 -34.32 29.43
C PRO A 18 -8.40 -33.74 30.52
N LEU A 19 -8.25 -34.39 31.68
CA LEU A 19 -7.33 -33.95 32.73
C LEU A 19 -5.86 -34.05 32.28
N ILE A 20 -5.48 -35.14 31.61
CA ILE A 20 -4.15 -35.31 31.03
C ILE A 20 -3.89 -34.25 29.95
N LEU A 21 -4.86 -33.98 29.07
CA LEU A 21 -4.74 -32.93 28.07
C LEU A 21 -4.60 -31.53 28.69
N LEU A 22 -5.33 -31.25 29.77
CA LEU A 22 -5.20 -30.01 30.53
C LEU A 22 -3.82 -29.88 31.15
N LEU A 23 -3.30 -30.93 31.78
CA LEU A 23 -1.96 -30.95 32.38
C LEU A 23 -0.86 -30.81 31.33
N LEU A 24 -1.01 -31.46 30.17
CA LEU A 24 -0.12 -31.29 29.02
C LEU A 24 -0.18 -29.86 28.48
N ALA A 25 -1.37 -29.27 28.36
CA ALA A 25 -1.53 -27.88 27.93
C ALA A 25 -0.89 -26.91 28.93
N ILE A 26 -1.09 -27.11 30.23
CA ILE A 26 -0.46 -26.31 31.29
C ILE A 26 1.06 -26.46 31.26
N HIS A 27 1.58 -27.68 31.12
CA HIS A 27 3.03 -27.91 31.01
C HIS A 27 3.61 -27.26 29.75
N PHE A 28 2.91 -27.37 28.62
CA PHE A 28 3.30 -26.73 27.37
C PHE A 28 3.30 -25.19 27.53
N GLN A 29 2.28 -24.63 28.19
CA GLN A 29 2.18 -23.18 28.45
C GLN A 29 3.23 -22.67 29.45
N LEU A 30 3.55 -23.43 30.49
CA LEU A 30 4.45 -22.99 31.56
C LEU A 30 5.93 -23.23 31.26
N PHE A 31 6.26 -24.26 30.48
CA PHE A 31 7.65 -24.68 30.27
C PHE A 31 8.08 -24.56 28.82
N VAL A 32 7.28 -25.05 27.87
CA VAL A 32 7.68 -25.10 26.45
C VAL A 32 7.59 -23.72 25.79
N ILE A 33 6.49 -22.98 26.00
CA ILE A 33 6.31 -21.64 25.41
C ILE A 33 7.35 -20.61 25.93
N PRO A 34 7.66 -20.54 27.23
CA PRO A 34 8.70 -19.61 27.70
C PRO A 34 10.10 -19.97 27.21
N SER A 35 10.43 -21.28 27.14
CA SER A 35 11.74 -21.74 26.66
C SER A 35 11.94 -21.60 25.14
N SER A 36 10.86 -21.41 24.38
CA SER A 36 10.90 -21.20 22.93
C SER A 36 10.92 -19.72 22.55
N SER A 37 10.84 -18.81 23.53
CA SER A 37 11.10 -17.40 23.31
C SER A 37 12.60 -17.21 23.04
N PRO A 38 13.00 -16.57 21.93
CA PRO A 38 14.41 -16.36 21.62
C PRO A 38 15.09 -15.62 22.77
N LEU A 39 16.29 -16.05 23.16
CA LEU A 39 17.13 -15.31 24.10
C LEU A 39 17.25 -13.86 23.62
N LEU A 40 17.06 -12.91 24.52
CA LEU A 40 17.22 -11.50 24.18
C LEU A 40 18.70 -11.16 24.00
N HIS A 41 18.97 -10.13 23.19
CA HIS A 41 20.34 -9.67 22.96
C HIS A 41 21.02 -9.18 24.26
N TYR A 42 20.24 -8.69 25.22
CA TYR A 42 20.72 -8.36 26.57
C TYR A 42 21.21 -9.59 27.34
N ASP A 43 20.51 -10.72 27.22
CA ASP A 43 20.86 -11.96 27.91
C ASP A 43 22.16 -12.53 27.35
N VAL A 44 22.42 -12.35 26.05
CA VAL A 44 23.69 -12.72 25.38
C VAL A 44 24.87 -11.95 25.95
N LEU A 45 24.67 -10.68 26.32
CA LEU A 45 25.70 -9.83 26.93
C LEU A 45 25.76 -9.97 28.48
N GLY A 46 24.83 -10.72 29.09
CA GLY A 46 24.76 -10.90 30.54
C GLY A 46 24.37 -9.64 31.31
N ILE A 47 23.60 -8.74 30.68
CA ILE A 47 23.17 -7.46 31.25
C ILE A 47 21.64 -7.39 31.37
N LYS A 48 21.14 -6.41 32.12
CA LYS A 48 19.70 -6.21 32.30
C LYS A 48 19.06 -5.69 31.02
N ARG A 49 17.78 -6.02 30.80
CA ARG A 49 16.98 -5.44 29.73
C ARG A 49 16.93 -3.92 29.87
N TYR A 50 16.96 -3.22 28.75
CA TYR A 50 16.96 -1.74 28.68
C TYR A 50 18.20 -1.07 29.31
N SER A 51 19.30 -1.81 29.50
CA SER A 51 20.59 -1.24 29.89
C SER A 51 21.04 -0.13 28.93
N SER A 52 21.81 0.83 29.43
CA SER A 52 22.29 1.96 28.63
C SER A 52 23.35 1.53 27.61
N ILE A 53 23.62 2.36 26.61
CA ILE A 53 24.64 2.06 25.57
C ILE A 53 26.04 1.93 26.20
N GLU A 54 26.31 2.68 27.27
CA GLU A 54 27.55 2.59 28.03
C GLU A 54 27.69 1.23 28.70
N GLN A 55 26.62 0.71 29.32
CA GLN A 55 26.61 -0.62 29.93
C GLN A 55 26.77 -1.74 28.89
N VAL A 56 26.17 -1.58 27.71
CA VAL A 56 26.33 -2.49 26.57
C VAL A 56 27.80 -2.51 26.13
N THR A 57 28.42 -1.34 26.02
CA THR A 57 29.83 -1.18 25.66
C THR A 57 30.75 -1.82 26.71
N GLU A 58 30.56 -1.52 27.99
CA GLU A 58 31.34 -2.10 29.09
C GLU A 58 31.25 -3.63 29.12
N ALA A 59 30.04 -4.18 28.94
CA ALA A 59 29.82 -5.62 28.89
C ALA A 59 30.59 -6.27 27.72
N TYR A 60 30.56 -5.65 26.53
CA TYR A 60 31.31 -6.12 25.38
C TYR A 60 32.82 -6.02 25.57
N GLU A 61 33.33 -4.92 26.15
CA GLU A 61 34.76 -4.75 26.45
C GLU A 61 35.27 -5.83 27.41
N LYS A 62 34.44 -6.29 28.36
CA LYS A 62 34.76 -7.42 29.24
C LYS A 62 34.87 -8.76 28.50
N PHE A 63 34.10 -8.98 27.43
CA PHE A 63 34.29 -10.12 26.54
C PHE A 63 35.56 -9.97 25.71
N SER A 64 35.71 -8.83 25.03
CA SER A 64 36.84 -8.50 24.16
C SER A 64 38.20 -8.64 24.88
N SER A 65 38.32 -8.12 26.10
CA SER A 65 39.53 -8.24 26.92
C SER A 65 39.87 -9.69 27.31
N ARG A 66 38.88 -10.55 27.60
CA ARG A 66 39.10 -11.98 27.86
C ARG A 66 39.62 -12.71 26.63
N TRP A 67 39.03 -12.43 25.46
CA TRP A 67 39.47 -12.98 24.18
C TRP A 67 40.90 -12.54 23.84
N ASN A 68 41.19 -11.24 23.94
CA ASN A 68 42.52 -10.69 23.64
C ASN A 68 43.61 -11.15 24.61
N SER A 69 43.25 -11.45 25.86
CA SER A 69 44.19 -11.98 26.86
C SER A 69 44.42 -13.50 26.76
N GLY A 70 43.77 -14.19 25.83
CA GLY A 70 43.85 -15.64 25.67
C GLY A 70 43.25 -16.42 26.84
N LYS A 71 42.53 -15.76 27.75
CA LYS A 71 41.87 -16.41 28.90
C LYS A 71 40.67 -17.25 28.48
N GLU A 72 40.06 -16.92 27.35
CA GLU A 72 38.87 -17.57 26.81
C GLU A 72 38.93 -17.51 25.28
N ASP A 73 38.75 -18.65 24.62
CA ASP A 73 38.67 -18.74 23.16
C ASP A 73 37.21 -18.99 22.75
N PRO A 74 36.48 -17.97 22.27
CA PRO A 74 35.07 -18.11 21.97
C PRO A 74 34.88 -18.95 20.71
N THR A 75 33.86 -19.83 20.72
CA THR A 75 33.40 -20.42 19.47
C THR A 75 32.93 -19.32 18.52
N VAL A 76 33.12 -19.46 17.20
CA VAL A 76 32.62 -18.49 16.21
C VAL A 76 31.14 -18.21 16.42
N LYS A 77 30.36 -19.23 16.77
CA LYS A 77 28.93 -19.12 17.02
C LYS A 77 28.62 -18.16 18.17
N ASP A 78 29.40 -18.20 19.25
CA ASP A 78 29.20 -17.36 20.43
C ASP A 78 29.78 -15.96 20.21
N PHE A 79 30.96 -15.86 19.59
CA PHE A 79 31.53 -14.58 19.15
C PHE A 79 30.55 -13.79 18.28
N VAL A 80 30.01 -14.42 17.23
CA VAL A 80 29.08 -13.80 16.29
C VAL A 80 27.79 -13.35 16.98
N LYS A 81 27.27 -14.13 17.94
CA LYS A 81 26.09 -13.72 18.73
C LYS A 81 26.39 -12.50 19.61
N ILE A 82 27.51 -12.52 20.35
CA ILE A 82 27.91 -11.43 21.24
C ILE A 82 28.17 -10.16 20.44
N ARG A 83 28.90 -10.29 19.32
CA ARG A 83 29.19 -9.17 18.42
C ARG A 83 27.94 -8.59 17.79
N TYR A 84 27.00 -9.43 17.35
CA TYR A 84 25.71 -8.98 16.82
C TYR A 84 24.89 -8.23 17.87
N ALA A 85 24.76 -8.80 19.07
CA ALA A 85 24.04 -8.15 20.17
C ALA A 85 24.66 -6.80 20.53
N TYR A 86 25.99 -6.71 20.57
CA TYR A 86 26.71 -5.46 20.77
C TYR A 86 26.43 -4.44 19.67
N GLU A 87 26.58 -4.80 18.38
CA GLU A 87 26.37 -3.86 17.28
C GLU A 87 24.91 -3.36 17.20
N LEU A 88 23.94 -4.25 17.43
CA LEU A 88 22.52 -3.88 17.48
C LEU A 88 22.21 -2.95 18.66
N LEU A 89 22.69 -3.28 19.86
CA LEU A 89 22.37 -2.53 21.08
C LEU A 89 23.22 -1.25 21.27
N THR A 90 24.28 -1.06 20.48
CA THR A 90 25.11 0.16 20.53
C THR A 90 24.60 1.22 19.55
N ASN A 91 23.91 0.83 18.47
CA ASN A 91 23.28 1.77 17.56
C ASN A 91 22.01 2.37 18.21
N PRO A 92 21.91 3.72 18.35
CA PRO A 92 20.78 4.34 19.03
C PRO A 92 19.41 4.05 18.39
N LEU A 93 19.33 3.98 17.06
CA LEU A 93 18.08 3.72 16.34
C LEU A 93 17.66 2.26 16.47
N TRP A 94 18.59 1.33 16.23
CA TRP A 94 18.30 -0.10 16.35
C TRP A 94 17.93 -0.49 17.77
N LYS A 95 18.67 0.01 18.77
CA LYS A 95 18.35 -0.21 20.18
C LYS A 95 16.96 0.33 20.54
N ARG A 96 16.63 1.55 20.11
CA ARG A 96 15.30 2.15 20.35
C ARG A 96 14.18 1.27 19.76
N ASP A 97 14.33 0.84 18.51
CA ASP A 97 13.31 0.06 17.81
C ASP A 97 13.18 -1.36 18.39
N TYR A 98 14.30 -1.95 18.78
CA TYR A 98 14.34 -3.25 19.47
C TYR A 98 13.68 -3.16 20.85
N ASP A 99 14.01 -2.13 21.64
CA ASP A 99 13.50 -1.95 23.00
C ASP A 99 11.99 -1.66 23.01
N ALA A 100 11.52 -0.81 22.08
CA ALA A 100 10.13 -0.38 22.03
C ALA A 100 9.21 -1.41 21.34
N PHE A 101 9.69 -2.07 20.28
CA PHE A 101 8.85 -2.86 19.37
C PHE A 101 9.37 -4.27 19.08
N GLY A 102 10.53 -4.66 19.63
CA GLY A 102 11.16 -5.94 19.35
C GLY A 102 11.63 -6.09 17.90
N VAL A 103 11.87 -4.98 17.19
CA VAL A 103 12.28 -4.99 15.79
C VAL A 103 13.74 -5.44 15.69
N ASP A 104 13.96 -6.55 14.97
CA ASP A 104 15.28 -7.10 14.67
C ASP A 104 15.32 -7.61 13.22
N GLU A 105 15.65 -6.72 12.28
CA GLU A 105 15.60 -6.99 10.84
C GLU A 105 16.82 -7.76 10.31
N HIS A 106 17.91 -7.77 11.08
CA HIS A 106 19.21 -8.28 10.66
C HIS A 106 19.43 -9.77 11.03
N LEU A 107 18.40 -10.45 11.55
CA LEU A 107 18.53 -11.82 12.05
C LEU A 107 18.97 -12.83 10.97
N HIS A 108 18.69 -12.53 9.69
CA HIS A 108 19.16 -13.32 8.55
C HIS A 108 20.69 -13.24 8.39
N ILE A 109 21.29 -12.06 8.58
CA ILE A 109 22.74 -11.83 8.56
C ILE A 109 23.42 -12.73 9.61
N LEU A 110 22.83 -12.83 10.81
CA LEU A 110 23.34 -13.69 11.86
C LEU A 110 23.40 -15.17 11.42
N LYS A 111 22.43 -15.65 10.65
CA LYS A 111 22.42 -17.04 10.13
C LYS A 111 23.45 -17.23 9.01
N GLU A 112 23.57 -16.25 8.11
CA GLU A 112 24.53 -16.28 7.00
C GLU A 112 25.97 -16.27 7.50
N VAL A 113 26.32 -15.36 8.41
CA VAL A 113 27.67 -15.25 9.00
C VAL A 113 28.03 -16.54 9.76
N LYS A 114 27.10 -17.09 10.56
CA LYS A 114 27.32 -18.37 11.25
C LYS A 114 27.62 -19.51 10.29
N THR A 115 26.97 -19.53 9.13
CA THR A 115 27.19 -20.57 8.12
C THR A 115 28.51 -20.36 7.40
N LYS A 116 28.82 -19.12 7.02
CA LYS A 116 30.05 -18.74 6.30
C LYS A 116 31.32 -19.04 7.09
N TYR A 117 31.31 -18.83 8.41
CA TYR A 117 32.49 -18.97 9.27
C TYR A 117 32.43 -20.21 10.18
N ALA A 118 31.59 -21.21 9.87
CA ALA A 118 31.32 -22.34 10.77
C ALA A 118 32.58 -23.15 11.18
N ASN A 119 33.59 -23.22 10.29
CA ASN A 119 34.84 -23.95 10.51
C ASN A 119 36.07 -23.04 10.60
N GLU A 120 35.87 -21.73 10.74
CA GLU A 120 36.94 -20.75 10.83
C GLU A 120 37.20 -20.37 12.30
N GLU A 121 38.28 -19.64 12.53
CA GLU A 121 38.50 -18.97 13.82
C GLU A 121 37.72 -17.66 13.89
N PHE A 122 37.34 -17.24 15.09
CA PHE A 122 36.57 -16.00 15.28
C PHE A 122 37.34 -14.75 14.82
N SER A 123 38.68 -14.80 14.84
CA SER A 123 39.60 -13.77 14.37
C SER A 123 39.45 -13.46 12.87
N LYS A 124 38.95 -14.41 12.08
CA LYS A 124 38.74 -14.26 10.62
C LYS A 124 37.38 -13.68 10.25
N VAL A 125 36.49 -13.49 11.23
CA VAL A 125 35.17 -12.90 10.99
C VAL A 125 35.36 -11.43 10.61
N VAL A 126 34.83 -11.05 9.45
CA VAL A 126 34.89 -9.67 8.96
C VAL A 126 33.91 -8.81 9.76
N LEU A 127 34.38 -7.67 10.27
CA LEU A 127 33.60 -6.69 11.04
C LEU A 127 33.53 -5.34 10.28
N PRO A 128 32.47 -4.53 10.49
CA PRO A 128 31.28 -4.81 11.30
C PRO A 128 30.38 -5.88 10.68
N LEU A 129 29.55 -6.54 11.50
CA LEU A 129 28.55 -7.50 11.02
C LEU A 129 27.34 -6.78 10.41
N LEU A 130 26.95 -5.65 11.00
CA LEU A 130 25.82 -4.82 10.62
C LEU A 130 26.30 -3.52 9.99
N ASN A 131 25.69 -3.16 8.86
CA ASN A 131 25.92 -1.88 8.21
C ASN A 131 24.77 -0.92 8.54
N SER A 132 25.09 0.29 8.99
CA SER A 132 24.09 1.34 9.18
C SER A 132 23.63 1.90 7.83
N SER A 133 22.31 2.05 7.66
CA SER A 133 21.71 2.77 6.55
C SER A 133 22.10 4.25 6.56
N SER A 134 22.11 4.86 5.38
CA SER A 134 22.27 6.31 5.22
C SER A 134 20.98 7.06 5.61
N SER A 135 21.14 8.29 6.06
CA SER A 135 20.03 9.19 6.40
C SER A 135 19.10 9.41 5.19
N VAL A 136 17.89 8.85 5.26
CA VAL A 136 16.82 9.12 4.30
C VAL A 136 16.14 10.45 4.67
N HIS A 137 16.06 11.38 3.70
CA HIS A 137 15.22 12.57 3.84
C HIS A 137 13.74 12.20 3.71
N ALA A 138 13.14 11.75 4.82
CA ALA A 138 11.70 11.51 4.90
C ALA A 138 10.90 12.81 4.70
N PHE A 139 9.69 12.68 4.15
CA PHE A 139 8.78 13.79 3.87
C PHE A 139 7.39 13.45 4.41
N ASN A 140 6.58 14.47 4.69
CA ASN A 140 5.23 14.27 5.27
C ASN A 140 5.24 13.39 6.52
N ILE A 141 6.25 13.55 7.39
CA ILE A 141 6.27 12.90 8.71
C ILE A 141 5.13 13.48 9.54
N LEU A 142 4.27 12.62 10.05
CA LEU A 142 3.13 12.97 10.88
C LEU A 142 3.52 12.82 12.34
N ASN A 143 3.40 13.91 13.10
CA ASN A 143 3.34 13.84 14.54
C ASN A 143 1.89 13.51 15.00
N SER A 144 1.68 13.41 16.31
CA SER A 144 0.38 13.09 16.89
C SER A 144 -0.74 14.07 16.48
N GLU A 145 -0.45 15.37 16.38
CA GLU A 145 -1.43 16.40 16.01
C GLU A 145 -1.76 16.34 14.52
N ASP A 146 -0.74 16.23 13.67
CA ASP A 146 -0.88 16.10 12.22
C ASP A 146 -1.69 14.86 11.86
N PHE A 147 -1.46 13.74 12.56
CA PHE A 147 -2.18 12.50 12.38
C PHE A 147 -3.67 12.64 12.74
N MET A 148 -3.98 13.32 13.85
CA MET A 148 -5.37 13.58 14.24
C MET A 148 -6.08 14.49 13.23
N TYR A 149 -5.40 15.50 12.71
CA TYR A 149 -5.93 16.33 11.62
C TYR A 149 -6.11 15.55 10.31
N ALA A 150 -5.17 14.66 9.99
CA ALA A 150 -5.22 13.83 8.80
C ALA A 150 -6.41 12.87 8.81
N THR A 151 -6.63 12.18 9.93
CA THR A 151 -7.72 11.20 10.16
C THR A 151 -9.09 11.84 10.40
N GLY A 152 -9.15 13.06 10.95
CA GLY A 152 -10.41 13.81 11.14
C GLY A 152 -11.05 14.29 9.83
N ASN A 153 -10.33 14.21 8.70
CA ASN A 153 -10.81 14.65 7.40
C ASN A 153 -11.67 13.56 6.71
N ALA A 154 -12.56 13.98 5.81
CA ALA A 154 -13.42 13.07 5.05
C ALA A 154 -12.67 12.18 4.04
N LYS A 155 -11.47 12.57 3.60
CA LYS A 155 -10.68 11.74 2.64
C LYS A 155 -9.99 10.56 3.34
N SER A 156 -9.90 9.43 2.64
CA SER A 156 -9.10 8.28 3.09
C SER A 156 -7.62 8.65 3.23
N LEU A 157 -6.92 8.00 4.16
CA LEU A 157 -5.51 8.23 4.48
C LEU A 157 -4.70 6.93 4.37
N LEU A 158 -3.56 6.96 3.71
CA LEU A 158 -2.56 5.89 3.70
C LEU A 158 -1.33 6.33 4.50
N VAL A 159 -0.91 5.51 5.45
CA VAL A 159 0.23 5.78 6.33
C VAL A 159 1.30 4.71 6.15
N GLN A 160 2.54 5.14 5.93
CA GLN A 160 3.71 4.29 6.07
C GLN A 160 4.30 4.45 7.47
N VAL A 161 4.31 3.39 8.26
CA VAL A 161 5.10 3.31 9.49
C VAL A 161 6.50 2.80 9.12
N HIS A 162 7.53 3.57 9.46
CA HIS A 162 8.91 3.26 9.09
C HIS A 162 9.88 3.56 10.23
N SER A 163 11.11 3.08 10.09
CA SER A 163 12.23 3.50 10.93
C SER A 163 13.38 4.00 10.07
N PHE A 164 14.10 5.00 10.55
CA PHE A 164 15.37 5.42 9.95
C PHE A 164 16.49 4.36 10.09
N GLY A 165 16.38 3.46 11.07
CA GLY A 165 17.31 2.34 11.26
C GLY A 165 17.01 1.12 10.38
N SER A 166 15.88 1.10 9.64
CA SER A 166 15.46 -0.04 8.84
C SER A 166 15.92 0.10 7.39
N SER A 167 16.77 -0.83 6.93
CA SER A 167 17.21 -0.86 5.52
C SER A 167 16.06 -1.14 4.56
N ARG A 168 15.10 -1.99 4.97
CA ARG A 168 13.88 -2.27 4.19
C ARG A 168 13.02 -1.01 4.01
N SER A 169 12.95 -0.17 5.04
CA SER A 169 12.25 1.11 4.97
C SER A 169 12.93 2.09 4.01
N GLU A 170 14.27 2.12 4.00
CA GLU A 170 15.07 2.91 3.06
C GLU A 170 14.86 2.44 1.62
N GLU A 171 14.95 1.13 1.34
CA GLU A 171 14.72 0.57 0.01
C GLU A 171 13.32 0.90 -0.53
N PHE A 172 12.30 0.82 0.33
CA PHE A 172 10.92 1.12 -0.04
C PHE A 172 10.63 2.62 -0.26
N PHE A 173 11.49 3.53 0.20
CA PHE A 173 11.24 4.97 0.13
C PHE A 173 10.99 5.48 -1.30
N SER A 174 11.72 4.93 -2.28
CA SER A 174 11.53 5.30 -3.69
C SER A 174 10.14 4.90 -4.21
N ASN A 175 9.64 3.74 -3.78
CA ASN A 175 8.29 3.27 -4.09
C ASN A 175 7.24 4.11 -3.37
N TRP A 176 7.46 4.47 -2.11
CA TRP A 176 6.58 5.36 -1.37
C TRP A 176 6.40 6.73 -2.05
N LYS A 177 7.48 7.34 -2.55
CA LYS A 177 7.40 8.60 -3.31
C LYS A 177 6.51 8.47 -4.56
N LYS A 178 6.61 7.34 -5.28
CA LYS A 178 5.74 7.06 -6.44
C LYS A 178 4.28 6.88 -6.00
N ILE A 179 4.02 6.14 -4.93
CA ILE A 179 2.68 5.93 -4.36
C ILE A 179 2.06 7.28 -3.97
N ASN A 180 2.81 8.12 -3.27
CA ASN A 180 2.40 9.47 -2.88
C ASN A 180 1.97 10.30 -4.09
N ASN A 181 2.78 10.32 -5.15
CA ASN A 181 2.47 11.07 -6.37
C ASN A 181 1.24 10.52 -7.11
N LEU A 182 1.03 9.20 -7.11
CA LEU A 182 -0.12 8.56 -7.75
C LEU A 182 -1.44 8.80 -7.01
N LEU A 183 -1.37 9.00 -5.69
CA LEU A 183 -2.51 9.27 -4.83
C LEU A 183 -2.79 10.77 -4.66
N ASP A 184 -1.94 11.64 -5.20
CA ASP A 184 -2.10 13.09 -5.09
C ASP A 184 -3.46 13.57 -5.62
N GLY A 185 -4.12 14.40 -4.83
CA GLY A 185 -5.51 14.84 -5.05
C GLY A 185 -6.59 13.80 -4.74
N ILE A 186 -6.28 12.50 -4.78
CA ILE A 186 -7.22 11.38 -4.59
C ILE A 186 -7.40 11.05 -3.11
N ALA A 187 -6.30 10.90 -2.39
CA ALA A 187 -6.28 10.54 -0.97
C ALA A 187 -5.11 11.20 -0.24
N LYS A 188 -5.16 11.18 1.09
CA LYS A 188 -4.03 11.65 1.90
C LYS A 188 -3.01 10.55 2.07
N THR A 189 -1.75 10.95 2.23
CA THR A 189 -0.62 10.07 2.50
C THR A 189 0.20 10.68 3.64
N GLY A 190 0.86 9.84 4.43
CA GLY A 190 1.76 10.32 5.48
C GLY A 190 2.72 9.25 5.97
N MET A 191 3.79 9.67 6.63
CA MET A 191 4.81 8.79 7.18
C MET A 191 4.81 8.91 8.70
N VAL A 192 4.96 7.81 9.42
CA VAL A 192 5.12 7.80 10.87
C VAL A 192 6.43 7.10 11.19
N GLU A 193 7.34 7.82 11.85
CA GLU A 193 8.62 7.30 12.29
C GLU A 193 8.45 6.56 13.62
N LEU A 194 9.19 5.48 13.86
CA LEU A 194 9.08 4.70 15.11
C LEU A 194 9.40 5.50 16.38
N GLY A 195 10.17 6.58 16.27
CA GLY A 195 10.43 7.52 17.35
C GLY A 195 9.19 8.26 17.84
N GLU A 196 8.15 8.38 17.02
CA GLU A 196 6.81 8.82 17.44
C GLU A 196 6.09 7.67 18.18
N ASN A 197 6.65 7.28 19.33
CA ASN A 197 6.31 6.04 20.04
C ASN A 197 4.80 5.86 20.29
N ARG A 198 4.09 6.94 20.63
CA ARG A 198 2.63 6.91 20.84
C ARG A 198 1.87 6.53 19.57
N LEU A 199 2.20 7.14 18.44
CA LEU A 199 1.56 6.83 17.15
C LEU A 199 2.00 5.47 16.62
N ALA A 200 3.29 5.16 16.68
CA ALA A 200 3.81 3.87 16.26
C ALA A 200 3.15 2.72 17.04
N THR A 201 3.00 2.85 18.36
CA THR A 201 2.28 1.88 19.21
C THR A 201 0.79 1.79 18.87
N TYR A 202 0.15 2.90 18.50
CA TYR A 202 -1.25 2.91 18.07
C TYR A 202 -1.46 2.18 16.74
N LEU A 203 -0.51 2.29 15.81
CA LEU A 203 -0.58 1.69 14.46
C LEU A 203 -0.07 0.24 14.42
N ALA A 204 0.81 -0.14 15.34
CA ALA A 204 1.36 -1.48 15.46
C ALA A 204 0.27 -2.54 15.72
N GLU A 205 0.58 -3.79 15.37
CA GLU A 205 -0.19 -4.93 15.83
C GLU A 205 0.09 -5.16 17.33
N LYS A 206 -0.84 -5.81 18.04
CA LYS A 206 -0.67 -6.13 19.47
C LYS A 206 -0.66 -7.63 19.68
N THR A 207 0.31 -8.11 20.44
CA THR A 207 0.32 -9.50 20.91
C THR A 207 -0.88 -9.75 21.85
N PRO A 208 -1.20 -11.00 22.20
CA PRO A 208 -2.18 -11.30 23.25
C PRO A 208 -1.83 -10.66 24.60
N THR A 209 -0.54 -10.38 24.86
CA THR A 209 -0.06 -9.68 26.05
C THR A 209 -0.14 -8.15 25.93
N GLY A 210 -0.61 -7.62 24.80
CA GLY A 210 -0.79 -6.20 24.53
C GLY A 210 0.48 -5.47 24.06
N GLN A 211 1.59 -6.18 23.87
CA GLN A 211 2.85 -5.58 23.39
C GLN A 211 2.76 -5.24 21.90
N PRO A 212 3.20 -4.04 21.48
CA PRO A 212 3.21 -3.67 20.08
C PRO A 212 4.29 -4.46 19.33
N PHE A 213 3.97 -4.93 18.13
CA PHE A 213 4.93 -5.60 17.25
C PHE A 213 4.58 -5.41 15.76
N PHE A 214 5.53 -5.71 14.89
CA PHE A 214 5.38 -5.62 13.43
C PHE A 214 5.57 -7.00 12.81
N LYS A 215 4.47 -7.71 12.54
CA LYS A 215 4.50 -9.12 12.12
C LYS A 215 5.34 -9.37 10.87
N ASN A 216 5.23 -8.48 9.89
CA ASN A 216 5.93 -8.57 8.60
C ASN A 216 7.21 -7.69 8.55
N GLY A 217 7.63 -7.14 9.69
CA GLY A 217 8.69 -6.14 9.80
C GLY A 217 8.29 -4.76 9.27
N LEU A 218 9.28 -3.90 9.03
CA LEU A 218 9.07 -2.57 8.46
C LEU A 218 9.44 -2.55 6.95
N PRO A 219 8.91 -1.57 6.20
CA PRO A 219 7.86 -0.64 6.60
C PRO A 219 6.48 -1.30 6.64
N LEU A 220 5.61 -0.81 7.53
CA LEU A 220 4.21 -1.23 7.61
C LEU A 220 3.32 -0.21 6.90
N LEU A 221 2.39 -0.66 6.06
CA LEU A 221 1.38 0.21 5.45
C LEU A 221 0.01 0.02 6.12
N VAL A 222 -0.54 1.13 6.61
CA VAL A 222 -1.84 1.19 7.28
C VAL A 222 -2.74 2.18 6.57
N ALA A 223 -3.98 1.80 6.30
CA ALA A 223 -4.97 2.62 5.63
C ALA A 223 -6.16 2.92 6.55
N PHE A 224 -6.63 4.16 6.49
CA PHE A 224 -7.85 4.64 7.12
C PHE A 224 -8.86 4.96 6.03
N PRO A 225 -9.94 4.17 5.89
CA PRO A 225 -11.05 4.50 5.00
C PRO A 225 -11.70 5.84 5.35
N SER A 226 -12.43 6.41 4.39
CA SER A 226 -13.23 7.62 4.63
C SER A 226 -14.18 7.42 5.83
N GLY A 227 -14.14 8.34 6.78
CA GLY A 227 -14.94 8.28 8.01
C GLY A 227 -14.38 7.37 9.12
N CYS A 228 -13.24 6.73 8.91
CA CYS A 228 -12.57 5.92 9.93
C CYS A 228 -11.88 6.81 10.98
N ARG A 229 -12.33 6.75 12.24
CA ARG A 229 -11.83 7.60 13.34
C ARG A 229 -11.08 6.85 14.44
N ASN A 230 -11.02 5.53 14.36
CA ASN A 230 -10.41 4.71 15.40
C ASN A 230 -9.65 3.52 14.77
N SER A 231 -8.94 2.77 15.61
CA SER A 231 -8.10 1.67 15.14
C SER A 231 -8.88 0.43 14.72
N TYR A 232 -10.19 0.36 14.96
CA TYR A 232 -10.99 -0.82 14.60
C TYR A 232 -11.32 -0.88 13.10
N CYS A 233 -11.36 0.27 12.43
CA CYS A 233 -11.66 0.36 11.00
C CYS A 233 -10.40 0.51 10.13
N LEU A 234 -9.21 0.52 10.74
CA LEU A 234 -7.97 0.56 9.98
C LEU A 234 -7.79 -0.75 9.21
N ALA A 235 -7.23 -0.66 8.01
CA ALA A 235 -6.86 -1.81 7.20
C ALA A 235 -5.34 -1.85 7.04
N ARG A 236 -4.74 -3.03 7.17
CA ARG A 236 -3.30 -3.25 6.92
C ARG A 236 -3.10 -3.86 5.55
N TYR A 237 -2.03 -3.47 4.88
CA TYR A 237 -1.61 -4.09 3.64
C TYR A 237 -0.64 -5.22 3.93
N ASP A 238 -1.06 -6.45 3.62
CA ASP A 238 -0.25 -7.67 3.79
C ASP A 238 0.33 -8.19 2.46
N GLY A 239 0.22 -7.39 1.38
CA GLY A 239 0.71 -7.77 0.05
C GLY A 239 2.19 -7.44 -0.16
N ASP A 240 2.64 -7.63 -1.40
CA ASP A 240 4.01 -7.33 -1.79
C ASP A 240 4.26 -5.80 -1.84
N LEU A 241 5.26 -5.35 -1.09
CA LEU A 241 5.71 -3.95 -1.02
C LEU A 241 6.67 -3.59 -2.17
N SER A 242 7.20 -4.59 -2.90
CA SER A 242 8.05 -4.32 -4.07
C SER A 242 7.26 -3.71 -5.24
N SER A 243 5.95 -3.99 -5.29
CA SER A 243 5.05 -3.54 -6.37
C SER A 243 4.20 -2.33 -5.97
N VAL A 244 4.54 -1.17 -6.54
CA VAL A 244 3.74 0.07 -6.42
C VAL A 244 2.31 -0.13 -6.94
N ASP A 245 2.14 -0.88 -8.03
CA ASP A 245 0.85 -1.19 -8.63
C ASP A 245 -0.04 -2.02 -7.66
N ALA A 246 0.54 -2.99 -6.93
CA ALA A 246 -0.22 -3.78 -5.96
C ALA A 246 -0.73 -2.94 -4.78
N VAL A 247 0.11 -2.07 -4.22
CA VAL A 247 -0.28 -1.18 -3.11
C VAL A 247 -1.37 -0.20 -3.56
N THR A 248 -1.16 0.47 -4.70
CA THR A 248 -2.10 1.48 -5.21
C THR A 248 -3.43 0.88 -5.66
N ASP A 249 -3.44 -0.34 -6.21
CA ASP A 249 -4.66 -1.06 -6.55
C ASP A 249 -5.45 -1.48 -5.30
N TRP A 250 -4.77 -2.08 -4.30
CA TRP A 250 -5.41 -2.45 -3.04
C TRP A 250 -6.05 -1.23 -2.38
N PHE A 251 -5.31 -0.12 -2.29
CA PHE A 251 -5.81 1.10 -1.67
C PHE A 251 -6.98 1.69 -2.46
N SER A 252 -6.85 1.81 -3.78
CA SER A 252 -7.91 2.36 -4.64
C SER A 252 -9.19 1.54 -4.59
N THR A 253 -9.09 0.21 -4.63
CA THR A 253 -10.26 -0.68 -4.71
C THR A 253 -10.87 -0.97 -3.35
N ARG A 254 -10.08 -1.41 -2.38
CA ARG A 254 -10.60 -1.87 -1.08
C ARG A 254 -10.81 -0.74 -0.09
N ILE A 255 -9.98 0.30 -0.13
CA ILE A 255 -10.06 1.38 0.87
C ILE A 255 -10.90 2.56 0.37
N ILE A 256 -10.67 3.00 -0.87
CA ILE A 256 -11.41 4.13 -1.45
C ILE A 256 -12.72 3.68 -2.15
N GLY A 257 -12.76 2.45 -2.68
CA GLY A 257 -13.90 1.97 -3.46
C GLY A 257 -13.98 2.57 -4.86
N LEU A 258 -12.83 2.76 -5.53
CA LEU A 258 -12.76 3.20 -6.92
C LEU A 258 -12.94 2.03 -7.89
N PRO A 259 -13.61 2.25 -9.03
CA PRO A 259 -13.84 1.22 -10.03
C PRO A 259 -12.53 0.76 -10.68
N GLN A 260 -12.45 -0.52 -11.04
CA GLN A 260 -11.39 -1.04 -11.89
C GLN A 260 -11.66 -0.68 -13.36
N ILE A 261 -10.61 -0.33 -14.09
CA ILE A 261 -10.66 -0.09 -15.53
C ILE A 261 -10.01 -1.29 -16.22
N ASN A 262 -10.80 -1.98 -17.04
CA ASN A 262 -10.38 -3.22 -17.68
C ASN A 262 -9.48 -2.99 -18.89
N TYR A 263 -8.58 -3.94 -19.13
CA TYR A 263 -7.79 -4.02 -20.35
C TYR A 263 -8.57 -4.67 -21.49
N PHE A 264 -8.42 -4.12 -22.68
CA PHE A 264 -8.97 -4.66 -23.92
C PHE A 264 -7.87 -4.82 -24.97
N SER A 265 -7.98 -5.90 -25.75
CA SER A 265 -7.16 -6.17 -26.94
C SER A 265 -7.79 -5.55 -28.19
N LYS A 266 -7.07 -5.55 -29.32
CA LYS A 266 -7.61 -5.10 -30.61
C LYS A 266 -8.88 -5.86 -31.03
N GLU A 267 -9.00 -7.14 -30.70
CA GLU A 267 -10.17 -7.96 -31.03
C GLU A 267 -11.37 -7.65 -30.13
N THR A 268 -11.11 -7.30 -28.87
CA THR A 268 -12.16 -7.17 -27.86
C THR A 268 -12.64 -5.74 -27.65
N LEU A 269 -11.83 -4.73 -27.98
CA LEU A 269 -12.14 -3.32 -27.76
C LEU A 269 -13.45 -2.89 -28.44
N GLY A 270 -13.62 -3.21 -29.74
CA GLY A 270 -14.80 -2.81 -30.50
C GLY A 270 -16.09 -3.41 -29.94
N GLN A 271 -16.14 -4.73 -29.83
CA GLN A 271 -17.36 -5.44 -29.47
C GLN A 271 -17.67 -5.42 -27.96
N LYS A 272 -16.65 -5.53 -27.09
CA LYS A 272 -16.87 -5.65 -25.64
C LYS A 272 -16.88 -4.31 -24.93
N PHE A 273 -16.26 -3.27 -25.48
CA PHE A 273 -16.22 -1.93 -24.87
C PHE A 273 -16.98 -0.89 -25.69
N ILE A 274 -16.55 -0.59 -26.92
CA ILE A 274 -17.13 0.52 -27.71
C ILE A 274 -18.62 0.30 -27.95
N ALA A 275 -19.02 -0.88 -28.43
CA ALA A 275 -20.41 -1.21 -28.73
C ALA A 275 -21.30 -1.33 -27.50
N LYS A 276 -20.76 -1.77 -26.36
CA LYS A 276 -21.52 -1.96 -25.10
C LYS A 276 -21.58 -0.69 -24.25
N SER A 277 -20.63 0.23 -24.44
CA SER A 277 -20.67 1.53 -23.79
C SER A 277 -21.89 2.32 -24.27
N GLY A 278 -22.55 3.03 -23.34
CA GLY A 278 -23.74 3.82 -23.70
C GLY A 278 -23.39 4.83 -24.79
N HIS A 279 -24.19 4.90 -25.86
CA HIS A 279 -23.91 5.74 -27.03
C HIS A 279 -23.72 7.24 -26.68
N HIS A 280 -24.37 7.70 -25.61
CA HIS A 280 -24.28 9.05 -25.08
C HIS A 280 -22.95 9.37 -24.37
N LYS A 281 -22.16 8.35 -24.02
CA LYS A 281 -20.93 8.52 -23.26
C LYS A 281 -19.71 8.70 -24.16
N VAL A 282 -18.82 9.59 -23.75
CA VAL A 282 -17.48 9.69 -24.35
C VAL A 282 -16.69 8.45 -23.94
N LYS A 283 -15.95 7.86 -24.88
CA LYS A 283 -15.18 6.65 -24.63
C LYS A 283 -13.72 7.08 -24.47
N VAL A 284 -13.20 6.93 -23.26
CA VAL A 284 -11.86 7.34 -22.89
C VAL A 284 -10.97 6.10 -22.91
N LEU A 285 -9.99 6.10 -23.80
CA LEU A 285 -9.03 5.02 -23.99
C LEU A 285 -7.68 5.45 -23.43
N TYR A 286 -7.11 4.64 -22.55
CA TYR A 286 -5.76 4.82 -22.04
C TYR A 286 -4.84 3.74 -22.61
N PHE A 287 -3.85 4.16 -23.38
CA PHE A 287 -2.81 3.28 -23.92
C PHE A 287 -1.64 3.26 -22.95
N SER A 288 -1.31 2.08 -22.44
CA SER A 288 -0.21 1.83 -21.51
C SER A 288 0.87 0.98 -22.17
N LYS A 289 2.13 1.22 -21.83
CA LYS A 289 3.27 0.41 -22.28
C LYS A 289 3.55 -0.79 -21.34
N THR A 290 3.23 -0.66 -20.06
CA THR A 290 3.61 -1.63 -19.01
C THR A 290 2.53 -2.68 -18.75
N GLY A 291 1.26 -2.35 -19.01
CA GLY A 291 0.13 -3.20 -18.63
C GLY A 291 -0.25 -3.12 -17.15
N GLU A 292 0.37 -2.20 -16.40
CA GLU A 292 0.00 -1.91 -15.00
C GLU A 292 -1.46 -1.45 -14.91
N ARG A 293 -2.10 -1.68 -13.76
CA ARG A 293 -3.51 -1.31 -13.60
C ARG A 293 -3.64 0.21 -13.66
N ALA A 294 -4.81 0.68 -14.08
CA ALA A 294 -5.04 2.12 -14.27
C ALA A 294 -4.72 2.89 -12.98
N ALA A 295 -4.00 4.01 -13.12
CA ALA A 295 -3.61 4.86 -12.01
C ALA A 295 -4.84 5.33 -11.18
N PRO A 296 -4.68 5.61 -9.88
CA PRO A 296 -5.79 6.01 -9.01
C PRO A 296 -6.61 7.19 -9.54
N PHE A 297 -5.96 8.20 -10.12
CA PHE A 297 -6.67 9.36 -10.69
C PHE A 297 -7.56 9.03 -11.89
N LEU A 298 -7.18 8.05 -12.73
CA LEU A 298 -8.02 7.59 -13.85
C LEU A 298 -9.27 6.87 -13.31
N ARG A 299 -9.12 6.09 -12.25
CA ARG A 299 -10.25 5.39 -11.61
C ARG A 299 -11.17 6.38 -10.90
N GLN A 300 -10.61 7.41 -10.27
CA GLN A 300 -11.38 8.51 -9.71
C GLN A 300 -12.17 9.23 -10.81
N ALA A 301 -11.55 9.53 -11.95
CA ALA A 301 -12.26 10.11 -13.09
C ALA A 301 -13.36 9.17 -13.64
N ALA A 302 -13.12 7.86 -13.70
CA ALA A 302 -14.14 6.90 -14.09
C ALA A 302 -15.35 6.90 -13.15
N LYS A 303 -15.14 7.15 -11.85
CA LYS A 303 -16.20 7.34 -10.86
C LYS A 303 -16.90 8.69 -11.02
N ASP A 304 -16.16 9.78 -11.10
CA ASP A 304 -16.73 11.14 -11.10
C ASP A 304 -17.48 11.46 -12.41
N TYR A 305 -16.96 10.98 -13.53
CA TYR A 305 -17.53 11.19 -14.86
C TYR A 305 -18.34 9.99 -15.34
N TRP A 306 -18.74 9.08 -14.45
CA TRP A 306 -19.45 7.84 -14.83
C TRP A 306 -20.69 8.10 -15.72
N ALA A 307 -21.37 9.23 -15.51
CA ALA A 307 -22.56 9.62 -16.24
C ALA A 307 -22.28 10.15 -17.67
N TYR A 308 -21.05 10.60 -17.91
CA TYR A 308 -20.59 11.27 -19.13
C TYR A 308 -19.63 10.41 -19.96
N ALA A 309 -18.85 9.54 -19.31
CA ALA A 309 -17.76 8.82 -19.95
C ALA A 309 -17.67 7.36 -19.50
N SER A 310 -17.05 6.54 -20.35
CA SER A 310 -16.66 5.16 -20.05
C SER A 310 -15.17 5.00 -20.34
N PHE A 311 -14.47 4.20 -19.54
CA PHE A 311 -13.02 4.10 -19.55
C PHE A 311 -12.57 2.69 -19.92
N ALA A 312 -11.51 2.60 -20.71
CA ALA A 312 -10.84 1.35 -21.06
C ALA A 312 -9.32 1.55 -21.11
N SER A 313 -8.58 0.50 -20.73
CA SER A 313 -7.13 0.44 -20.89
C SER A 313 -6.77 -0.45 -22.07
N ILE A 314 -5.69 -0.12 -22.76
CA ILE A 314 -5.13 -0.90 -23.87
C ILE A 314 -3.64 -1.05 -23.61
N LEU A 315 -3.13 -2.28 -23.76
CA LEU A 315 -1.69 -2.52 -23.76
C LEU A 315 -1.16 -2.23 -25.17
N TRP A 316 -0.41 -1.15 -25.30
CA TRP A 316 0.18 -0.75 -26.57
C TRP A 316 1.42 -1.61 -26.86
N ARG A 317 1.47 -2.16 -28.08
CA ARG A 317 2.60 -2.93 -28.61
C ARG A 317 3.00 -2.35 -29.94
N GLU A 318 4.30 -2.30 -30.21
CA GLU A 318 4.86 -1.74 -31.44
C GLU A 318 4.37 -2.49 -32.68
N GLU A 319 4.19 -3.80 -32.60
CA GLU A 319 3.60 -4.67 -33.64
C GLU A 319 2.20 -4.22 -34.09
N GLU A 320 1.46 -3.55 -33.20
CA GLU A 320 0.09 -3.09 -33.44
C GLU A 320 0.01 -1.57 -33.68
N SER A 321 1.15 -0.88 -33.71
CA SER A 321 1.23 0.58 -33.84
C SER A 321 0.48 1.12 -35.05
N SER A 322 0.61 0.47 -36.21
CA SER A 322 -0.09 0.87 -37.45
C SER A 322 -1.61 0.81 -37.30
N LEU A 323 -2.13 -0.20 -36.61
CA LEU A 323 -3.56 -0.34 -36.32
C LEU A 323 -4.04 0.79 -35.40
N TRP A 324 -3.30 1.06 -34.32
CA TRP A 324 -3.65 2.11 -33.36
C TRP A 324 -3.55 3.52 -33.97
N TRP A 325 -2.57 3.75 -34.84
CA TRP A 325 -2.43 5.00 -35.58
C TRP A 325 -3.57 5.21 -36.57
N ASN A 326 -3.91 4.19 -37.36
CA ASN A 326 -4.95 4.33 -38.38
C ASN A 326 -6.32 4.59 -37.74
N ASN A 327 -6.66 3.87 -36.67
CA ASN A 327 -7.97 3.94 -36.02
C ASN A 327 -8.10 5.10 -35.02
N PHE A 328 -7.06 5.37 -34.25
CA PHE A 328 -7.12 6.30 -33.12
C PHE A 328 -6.08 7.40 -33.13
N LYS A 329 -5.21 7.47 -34.14
CA LYS A 329 -4.11 8.44 -34.23
C LYS A 329 -3.13 8.34 -33.05
N VAL A 330 -2.98 7.13 -32.50
CA VAL A 330 -2.01 6.84 -31.42
C VAL A 330 -0.75 6.26 -32.04
N ASP A 331 0.37 6.97 -31.89
CA ASP A 331 1.69 6.57 -32.38
C ASP A 331 2.54 5.87 -31.30
N SER A 332 2.28 6.16 -30.03
CA SER A 332 3.10 5.77 -28.89
C SER A 332 2.29 5.71 -27.60
N ALA A 333 2.83 5.05 -26.57
CA ALA A 333 2.28 5.02 -25.23
C ALA A 333 3.29 5.59 -24.21
N PRO A 334 2.82 6.24 -23.12
CA PRO A 334 1.43 6.40 -22.73
C PRO A 334 0.67 7.44 -23.58
N SER A 335 -0.62 7.18 -23.85
CA SER A 335 -1.50 8.09 -24.59
C SER A 335 -2.94 8.00 -24.10
N TYR A 336 -3.68 9.11 -24.21
CA TYR A 336 -5.08 9.21 -23.82
C TYR A 336 -5.90 9.63 -25.03
N VAL A 337 -6.96 8.89 -25.36
CA VAL A 337 -7.84 9.21 -26.48
C VAL A 337 -9.29 9.32 -26.06
N PHE A 338 -9.94 10.36 -26.56
CA PHE A 338 -11.34 10.66 -26.31
C PHE A 338 -12.12 10.43 -27.60
N LEU A 339 -12.96 9.39 -27.60
CA LEU A 339 -13.89 9.08 -28.68
C LEU A 339 -15.25 9.69 -28.35
N LYS A 340 -15.62 10.71 -29.13
CA LYS A 340 -16.91 11.37 -29.03
C LYS A 340 -17.92 10.65 -29.94
N ASP A 341 -18.50 11.40 -30.86
CA ASP A 341 -19.55 10.92 -31.74
C ASP A 341 -18.98 10.03 -32.86
N PRO A 342 -19.75 9.04 -33.35
CA PRO A 342 -19.42 8.36 -34.60
C PRO A 342 -19.08 9.35 -35.72
N GLY A 343 -17.98 9.10 -36.44
CA GLY A 343 -17.48 9.95 -37.52
C GLY A 343 -16.57 11.10 -37.08
N VAL A 344 -16.65 11.54 -35.82
CA VAL A 344 -15.78 12.61 -35.31
C VAL A 344 -14.36 12.07 -35.08
N LYS A 345 -13.36 12.83 -35.53
CA LYS A 345 -11.95 12.47 -35.33
C LYS A 345 -11.63 12.33 -33.83
N PRO A 346 -10.92 11.26 -33.41
CA PRO A 346 -10.47 11.10 -32.04
C PRO A 346 -9.61 12.28 -31.57
N VAL A 347 -9.81 12.72 -30.33
CA VAL A 347 -8.90 13.68 -29.68
C VAL A 347 -7.85 12.88 -28.92
N VAL A 348 -6.58 13.09 -29.22
CA VAL A 348 -5.47 12.30 -28.66
C VAL A 348 -4.50 13.21 -27.92
N PHE A 349 -4.05 12.75 -26.76
CA PHE A 349 -2.98 13.37 -25.98
C PHE A 349 -1.88 12.35 -25.75
N HIS A 350 -0.69 12.64 -26.25
CA HIS A 350 0.48 11.77 -26.13
C HIS A 350 1.32 12.15 -24.92
N GLY A 351 1.94 11.15 -24.30
CA GLY A 351 2.83 11.32 -23.17
C GLY A 351 2.18 11.11 -21.80
N ALA A 352 3.03 11.10 -20.77
CA ALA A 352 2.59 10.94 -19.40
C ALA A 352 1.82 12.19 -18.95
N MET A 353 0.81 11.99 -18.11
CA MET A 353 -0.08 13.08 -17.66
C MET A 353 -0.28 12.99 -16.15
N ASN A 354 -0.20 14.14 -15.48
CA ASN A 354 -0.54 14.23 -14.06
C ASN A 354 -2.07 14.34 -13.86
N SER A 355 -2.50 14.14 -12.62
CA SER A 355 -3.92 14.17 -12.23
C SER A 355 -4.60 15.49 -12.66
N THR A 356 -4.03 16.64 -12.30
CA THR A 356 -4.61 17.96 -12.58
C THR A 356 -4.82 18.23 -14.07
N SER A 357 -3.80 17.95 -14.89
CA SER A 357 -3.88 18.10 -16.34
C SER A 357 -4.92 17.15 -16.94
N PHE A 358 -4.98 15.92 -16.45
CA PHE A 358 -5.97 14.95 -16.91
C PHE A 358 -7.40 15.42 -16.61
N PHE A 359 -7.69 15.87 -15.38
CA PHE A 359 -9.02 16.36 -15.02
C PHE A 359 -9.43 17.60 -15.83
N LYS A 360 -8.50 18.51 -16.14
CA LYS A 360 -8.76 19.66 -17.02
C LYS A 360 -9.15 19.22 -18.43
N ILE A 361 -8.42 18.27 -19.00
CA ILE A 361 -8.71 17.72 -20.34
C ILE A 361 -10.02 16.93 -20.34
N MET A 362 -10.28 16.16 -19.28
CA MET A 362 -11.52 15.42 -19.09
C MET A 362 -12.71 16.38 -19.08
N GLU A 363 -12.63 17.49 -18.35
CA GLU A 363 -13.69 18.50 -18.29
C GLU A 363 -13.98 19.12 -19.67
N GLN A 364 -12.94 19.39 -20.46
CA GLN A 364 -13.06 19.90 -21.84
C GLN A 364 -13.64 18.88 -22.82
N ASN A 365 -13.50 17.58 -22.54
CA ASN A 365 -13.85 16.50 -23.47
C ASN A 365 -14.94 15.56 -22.95
N LYS A 366 -15.60 15.87 -21.83
CA LYS A 366 -16.63 15.00 -21.23
C LYS A 366 -17.92 14.92 -22.03
N GLN A 367 -18.15 15.85 -22.95
CA GLN A 367 -19.36 15.88 -23.77
C GLN A 367 -19.08 15.37 -25.20
N GLN A 368 -20.12 14.79 -25.79
CA GLN A 368 -20.20 14.54 -27.23
C GLN A 368 -20.10 15.86 -28.00
N ALA A 369 -19.75 15.79 -29.29
CA ALA A 369 -19.77 16.98 -30.15
C ALA A 369 -21.21 17.51 -30.27
N LEU A 370 -22.19 16.60 -30.33
CA LEU A 370 -23.61 16.92 -30.14
C LEU A 370 -24.11 16.29 -28.83
N PRO A 371 -24.20 17.07 -27.72
CA PRO A 371 -24.65 16.57 -26.44
C PRO A 371 -26.11 16.08 -26.50
N GLN A 372 -26.37 14.88 -25.96
CA GLN A 372 -27.74 14.42 -25.81
C GLN A 372 -28.43 15.16 -24.66
N LEU A 373 -29.67 15.61 -24.89
CA LEU A 373 -30.50 16.16 -23.83
C LEU A 373 -30.87 15.07 -22.82
N ARG A 374 -30.41 15.23 -21.58
CA ARG A 374 -30.69 14.36 -20.42
C ARG A 374 -30.97 15.24 -19.21
N SER A 375 -31.58 14.69 -18.18
CA SER A 375 -31.82 15.41 -16.92
C SER A 375 -30.55 16.04 -16.32
N ILE A 376 -29.40 15.38 -16.49
CA ILE A 376 -28.10 15.86 -15.99
C ILE A 376 -27.44 16.91 -16.90
N THR A 377 -27.79 16.96 -18.19
CA THR A 377 -27.22 17.91 -19.17
C THR A 377 -28.15 19.07 -19.48
N SER A 378 -29.45 18.97 -19.20
CA SER A 378 -30.47 19.96 -19.57
C SER A 378 -30.13 21.36 -19.09
N MET A 379 -29.74 21.52 -17.83
CA MET A 379 -29.33 22.81 -17.26
C MET A 379 -28.11 23.40 -18.00
N HIS A 380 -27.07 22.59 -18.20
CA HIS A 380 -25.87 23.04 -18.91
C HIS A 380 -26.16 23.33 -20.38
N LEU A 381 -27.13 22.67 -21.00
CA LEU A 381 -27.52 22.95 -22.39
C LEU A 381 -28.52 24.11 -22.52
N GLY A 382 -28.98 24.69 -21.41
CA GLY A 382 -30.01 25.74 -21.44
C GLY A 382 -31.40 25.23 -21.85
N CYS A 383 -31.65 23.95 -21.62
CA CYS A 383 -32.85 23.20 -21.98
C CYS A 383 -33.54 22.63 -20.73
N ASP A 384 -33.40 23.28 -19.58
CA ASP A 384 -34.02 22.80 -18.34
C ASP A 384 -35.49 23.19 -18.26
N ALA A 385 -36.35 22.18 -18.12
CA ALA A 385 -37.78 22.36 -17.96
C ALA A 385 -38.17 23.12 -16.69
N ARG A 386 -37.24 23.29 -15.73
CA ARG A 386 -37.45 24.07 -14.50
C ARG A 386 -37.27 25.58 -14.67
N GLY A 387 -37.08 26.05 -15.91
CA GLY A 387 -37.02 27.48 -16.23
C GLY A 387 -35.62 28.09 -16.17
N TYR A 388 -34.57 27.27 -16.10
CA TYR A 388 -33.19 27.76 -16.18
C TYR A 388 -32.79 28.01 -17.63
N SER A 389 -32.52 29.28 -17.96
CA SER A 389 -31.95 29.71 -19.24
C SER A 389 -30.48 30.06 -19.07
N ARG A 390 -29.63 29.58 -19.99
CA ARG A 390 -28.23 30.04 -20.08
C ARG A 390 -28.11 31.51 -20.47
N ALA A 391 -29.16 32.10 -21.03
CA ALA A 391 -29.19 33.51 -21.42
C ALA A 391 -29.39 34.47 -20.23
N GLY A 392 -29.51 33.95 -19.00
CA GLY A 392 -29.69 34.76 -17.78
C GLY A 392 -31.13 35.21 -17.55
N TYR A 393 -31.34 35.95 -16.45
CA TYR A 393 -32.67 36.43 -16.04
C TYR A 393 -33.24 37.57 -16.89
N GLU A 394 -32.40 38.21 -17.71
CA GLU A 394 -32.78 39.36 -18.54
C GLU A 394 -33.39 38.94 -19.89
N ALA A 395 -33.26 37.66 -20.28
CA ALA A 395 -33.82 37.15 -21.52
C ALA A 395 -35.34 36.91 -21.39
N MET A 396 -36.15 37.73 -22.07
CA MET A 396 -37.62 37.59 -22.10
C MET A 396 -38.09 36.28 -22.73
N THR A 397 -37.32 35.73 -23.68
CA THR A 397 -37.65 34.48 -24.37
C THR A 397 -36.37 33.68 -24.59
N TRP A 398 -36.44 32.37 -24.34
CA TRP A 398 -35.36 31.43 -24.65
C TRP A 398 -35.95 30.23 -25.37
N TYR A 399 -35.20 29.70 -26.34
CA TYR A 399 -35.61 28.55 -27.13
C TYR A 399 -34.62 27.41 -26.91
N CYS A 400 -35.14 26.23 -26.59
CA CYS A 400 -34.37 25.00 -26.64
C CYS A 400 -34.73 24.26 -27.94
N VAL A 401 -33.75 24.11 -28.84
CA VAL A 401 -33.92 23.34 -30.07
C VAL A 401 -33.48 21.91 -29.80
N ILE A 402 -34.43 20.98 -29.85
CA ILE A 402 -34.16 19.55 -29.69
C ILE A 402 -34.18 18.90 -31.05
N LEU A 403 -33.03 18.37 -31.46
CA LEU A 403 -32.92 17.55 -32.67
C LEU A 403 -33.14 16.08 -32.30
N ALA A 404 -34.22 15.48 -32.82
CA ALA A 404 -34.55 14.08 -32.61
C ALA A 404 -34.47 13.31 -33.94
N GLY A 405 -33.76 12.19 -33.95
CA GLY A 405 -33.60 11.36 -35.14
C GLY A 405 -32.90 10.05 -34.83
N ARG A 406 -32.98 9.09 -35.77
CA ARG A 406 -32.17 7.86 -35.69
C ARG A 406 -30.71 8.20 -36.01
N PRO A 407 -29.73 7.57 -35.34
CA PRO A 407 -28.34 7.64 -35.76
C PRO A 407 -28.23 7.21 -37.23
N GLY A 408 -27.66 8.06 -38.08
CA GLY A 408 -27.56 7.82 -39.52
C GLY A 408 -26.56 8.78 -40.15
N LEU A 409 -26.21 8.52 -41.42
CA LEU A 409 -25.17 9.27 -42.15
C LEU A 409 -25.40 10.78 -42.15
N GLU A 410 -26.64 11.23 -42.28
CA GLU A 410 -26.99 12.66 -42.28
C GLU A 410 -26.75 13.33 -40.93
N LEU A 411 -27.07 12.64 -39.83
CA LEU A 411 -26.74 13.13 -38.49
C LEU A 411 -25.22 13.13 -38.25
N THR A 412 -24.49 12.20 -38.88
CA THR A 412 -23.02 12.17 -38.85
C THR A 412 -22.42 13.36 -39.60
N LYS A 413 -22.92 13.69 -40.81
CA LYS A 413 -22.47 14.87 -41.57
C LYS A 413 -22.69 16.17 -40.81
N MET A 414 -23.82 16.31 -40.11
CA MET A 414 -24.10 17.48 -39.27
C MET A 414 -23.14 17.62 -38.07
N ARG A 415 -22.41 16.57 -37.68
CA ARG A 415 -21.40 16.58 -36.60
C ARG A 415 -20.01 16.97 -37.08
N GLU A 416 -19.78 16.99 -38.39
CA GLU A 416 -18.48 17.34 -38.99
C GLU A 416 -18.32 18.84 -39.26
N VAL A 417 -19.41 19.63 -39.12
CA VAL A 417 -19.47 21.07 -39.38
C VAL A 417 -18.84 21.90 -38.27
#